data_AF-A0A843DQU9-F1
#
_entry.id   AF-A0A843DQU9-F1
#
_cell.length_a   1.000
_cell.length_b   1.000
_cell.length_c   1.000
_cell.angle_alpha   90.00
_cell.angle_beta   90.00
_cell.angle_gamma   90.00
#
_symmetry.space_group_name_H-M   'P 1'
#
loop_
_entity.id
_entity.type
_entity.pdbx_description
1 polymer ?
#
loop_
_entity_poly.entity_id
_entity_poly.type
_entity_poly.pdbx_seq_one_letter_code
_entity_poly.pdbx_strand_id
1 'polypeptide(L)'
;TDLADYLVTKGVPFREAHGIVGEAVRFCEANRLSLDDLTLEQFKGYSPLIEEDVFGAISVKACVERRDSYGGTSPASTDVQLALSLQDLFDRETAVRQKDMLFQNCWDVLLNQ
;
A
#
# COMPACT_ATOMS: atom_id res chain seq x y z
N THR A 1 12.24 2.60 5.20
CA THR A 1 11.09 3.26 5.85
C THR A 1 10.46 2.36 6.89
N ASP A 2 10.04 1.15 6.54
CA ASP A 2 9.33 0.24 7.46
C ASP A 2 10.11 -0.15 8.73
N LEU A 3 11.43 -0.30 8.66
CA LEU A 3 12.26 -0.49 9.86
C LEU A 3 12.24 0.75 10.79
N ALA A 4 12.13 1.95 10.23
CA ALA A 4 12.04 3.17 11.02
C ALA A 4 10.67 3.27 11.69
N ASP A 5 9.60 2.98 10.96
CA ASP A 5 8.25 2.89 11.52
C ASP A 5 8.18 1.83 12.63
N TYR A 6 8.81 0.67 12.44
CA TYR A 6 8.94 -0.37 13.45
C TYR A 6 9.60 0.18 14.73
N LEU A 7 10.75 0.84 14.64
CA LEU A 7 11.41 1.46 15.79
C LEU A 7 10.55 2.53 16.46
N VAL A 8 9.78 3.30 15.69
CA VAL A 8 8.81 4.27 16.22
C VAL A 8 7.72 3.58 17.02
N THR A 9 7.18 2.45 16.56
CA THR A 9 6.22 1.67 17.35
C THR A 9 6.81 1.09 18.64
N LYS A 10 8.14 0.95 18.71
CA LYS A 10 8.89 0.56 19.93
C LYS A 10 9.28 1.76 20.82
N GLY A 11 8.86 2.98 20.46
CA GLY A 11 9.04 4.18 21.26
C GLY A 11 10.24 5.06 20.88
N VAL A 12 10.98 4.73 19.81
CA VAL A 12 12.08 5.58 19.33
C VAL A 12 11.51 6.79 18.58
N PRO A 13 11.92 8.03 18.89
CA PRO A 13 11.50 9.19 18.11
C PRO A 13 11.86 9.05 16.62
N PHE A 14 10.97 9.45 15.71
CA PHE A 14 11.16 9.21 14.27
C PHE A 14 12.50 9.71 13.72
N ARG A 15 12.98 10.88 14.16
CA ARG A 15 14.28 11.41 13.74
C ARG A 15 15.45 10.48 14.09
N GLU A 16 15.41 9.88 15.28
CA GLU A 16 16.41 8.94 15.75
C GLU A 16 16.27 7.60 15.03
N ALA A 17 15.04 7.07 14.92
CA ALA A 17 14.75 5.85 14.18
C ALA A 17 15.25 5.94 12.72
N HIS A 18 15.00 7.06 12.05
CA HIS A 18 15.49 7.31 10.69
C HIS A 18 17.03 7.37 10.62
N GLY A 19 17.69 7.92 11.65
CA GLY A 19 19.15 7.92 11.76
C GLY A 19 19.73 6.51 11.88
N ILE A 20 19.20 5.72 12.82
CA ILE A 20 19.57 4.32 13.05
C ILE A 20 19.41 3.49 11.78
N VAL A 21 18.26 3.60 11.11
CA VAL A 21 18.02 2.89 9.85
C VAL A 21 18.96 3.36 8.74
N GLY A 22 19.28 4.66 8.69
CA GLY A 22 20.25 5.18 7.74
C GLY A 22 21.65 4.59 7.93
N GLU A 23 22.08 4.34 9.17
CA GLU A 23 23.34 3.65 9.47
C GLU A 23 23.30 2.18 9.02
N ALA A 24 22.23 1.46 9.37
CA ALA A 24 22.04 0.08 8.95
C ALA A 24 22.04 -0.08 7.42
N VAL A 25 21.34 0.80 6.71
CA VAL A 25 21.30 0.79 5.23
C VAL A 25 22.69 1.07 4.65
N ARG A 26 23.44 2.04 5.19
CA ARG A 26 24.81 2.30 4.73
C ARG A 26 25.74 1.10 4.91
N PHE A 27 25.60 0.38 6.03
CA PHE A 27 26.34 -0.86 6.25
C PHE A 27 25.95 -1.93 5.23
N CYS A 28 24.65 -2.12 4.99
CA CYS A 28 24.14 -3.06 3.99
C CYS A 28 24.71 -2.73 2.60
N GLU A 29 24.63 -1.47 2.16
CA GLU A 29 25.17 -1.01 0.88
C GLU A 29 26.68 -1.28 0.75
N ALA A 30 27.47 -0.96 1.78
CA ALA A 30 28.91 -1.17 1.79
C ALA A 30 29.29 -2.66 1.67
N ASN A 31 28.44 -3.56 2.19
CA ASN A 31 28.68 -5.00 2.20
C ASN A 31 27.89 -5.76 1.12
N ARG A 32 27.16 -5.05 0.24
CA ARG A 32 26.26 -5.64 -0.77
C ARG A 32 25.22 -6.59 -0.17
N LEU A 33 24.72 -6.23 1.00
CA LEU A 33 23.63 -6.91 1.70
C LEU A 33 22.34 -6.09 1.56
N SER A 34 21.21 -6.76 1.75
CA SER A 34 19.92 -6.12 2.03
C SER A 34 19.69 -6.09 3.55
N LEU A 35 18.65 -5.38 3.99
CA LEU A 35 18.24 -5.42 5.41
C LEU A 35 17.74 -6.82 5.81
N ASP A 36 17.17 -7.58 4.87
CA ASP A 36 16.68 -8.93 5.11
C ASP A 36 17.81 -9.95 5.32
N ASP A 37 19.05 -9.61 4.92
CA ASP A 37 20.24 -10.44 5.11
C ASP A 37 20.90 -10.24 6.49
N LEU A 38 20.47 -9.24 7.27
CA LEU A 38 21.05 -8.96 8.57
C LEU A 38 20.58 -9.98 9.62
N THR A 39 21.50 -10.44 10.46
CA THR A 39 21.15 -11.25 11.63
C THR A 39 20.49 -10.41 12.72
N LEU A 40 19.75 -11.05 13.62
CA LEU A 40 19.19 -10.36 14.79
C LEU A 40 20.27 -9.68 15.63
N GLU A 41 21.44 -10.31 15.77
CA GLU A 41 22.56 -9.74 16.51
C GLU A 41 23.06 -8.45 15.85
N GLN A 42 23.18 -8.44 14.51
CA GLN A 42 23.54 -7.24 13.76
C GLN A 42 22.48 -6.15 13.93
N PHE A 43 21.20 -6.50 13.88
CA PHE A 43 20.11 -5.57 14.16
C PHE A 43 20.20 -4.98 15.58
N LYS A 44 20.41 -5.82 16.59
CA LYS A 44 20.57 -5.39 17.98
C LYS A 44 21.79 -4.48 18.18
N GLY A 45 22.80 -4.59 17.33
CA GLY A 45 23.91 -3.65 17.26
C GLY A 45 23.50 -2.22 16.90
N TYR A 46 22.42 -2.02 16.16
CA TYR A 46 21.87 -0.70 15.81
C TYR A 46 20.86 -0.17 16.82
N SER A 47 20.03 -1.06 17.39
CA SER A 47 19.14 -0.69 18.49
C SER A 47 18.76 -1.91 19.32
N PRO A 48 18.89 -1.84 20.66
CA PRO A 48 18.54 -2.94 21.55
C PRO A 48 17.04 -3.22 21.59
N LEU A 49 16.21 -2.34 21.03
CA LEU A 49 14.75 -2.49 20.94
C LEU A 49 14.33 -3.39 19.76
N ILE A 50 15.26 -3.75 18.88
CA ILE A 50 14.97 -4.63 17.75
C ILE A 50 14.99 -6.08 18.23
N GLU A 51 13.88 -6.77 18.04
CA GLU A 51 13.67 -8.17 18.45
C GLU A 51 13.35 -9.06 17.23
N GLU A 52 13.17 -10.36 17.45
CA GLU A 52 12.87 -11.35 16.38
C GLU A 52 11.67 -10.98 15.49
N ASP A 53 10.74 -10.18 16.03
CA ASP A 53 9.57 -9.70 15.30
C ASP A 53 9.92 -8.74 14.14
N VAL A 54 11.16 -8.23 14.08
CA VAL A 54 11.63 -7.35 13.01
C VAL A 54 11.52 -7.99 11.63
N PHE A 55 11.86 -9.28 11.50
CA PHE A 55 11.83 -9.98 10.22
C PHE A 55 10.40 -10.08 9.67
N GLY A 56 9.43 -10.31 10.56
CA GLY A 56 8.02 -10.25 10.21
C GLY A 56 7.59 -8.83 9.85
N ALA A 57 7.98 -7.86 10.68
CA ALA A 57 7.59 -6.46 10.52
C ALA A 57 8.11 -5.84 9.21
N ILE A 58 9.35 -6.09 8.80
CA ILE A 58 9.92 -5.45 7.60
C ILE A 58 9.77 -6.29 6.34
N SER A 59 9.21 -7.50 6.43
CA SER A 59 8.95 -8.34 5.26
C SER A 59 8.11 -7.60 4.21
N VAL A 60 8.38 -7.86 2.92
CA VAL A 60 7.65 -7.23 1.81
C VAL A 60 6.14 -7.41 1.96
N LYS A 61 5.69 -8.61 2.36
CA LYS A 61 4.28 -8.92 2.60
C LYS A 61 3.68 -8.01 3.68
N ALA A 62 4.31 -7.94 4.86
CA ALA A 62 3.82 -7.10 5.94
C ALA A 62 3.85 -5.60 5.59
N CYS A 63 4.86 -5.17 4.84
CA CYS A 63 4.96 -3.79 4.34
C CYS A 63 3.76 -3.43 3.45
N VAL A 64 3.35 -4.33 2.54
CA VAL A 64 2.16 -4.12 1.68
C VAL A 64 0.87 -4.16 2.50
N GLU A 65 0.72 -5.17 3.36
CA GLU A 65 -0.47 -5.35 4.20
C GLU A 65 -0.73 -4.14 5.12
N ARG A 66 0.31 -3.50 5.64
CA ARG A 66 0.17 -2.32 6.51
C ARG A 66 -0.33 -1.06 5.80
N ARG A 67 -0.27 -0.99 4.46
CA ARG A 67 -0.78 0.18 3.71
C ARG A 67 -2.30 0.06 3.53
N ASP A 68 -3.01 -0.04 4.65
CA ASP A 68 -4.45 -0.31 4.73
C ASP A 68 -5.33 0.93 4.97
N SER A 69 -4.74 2.12 4.86
CA SER A 69 -5.52 3.35 4.79
C SER A 69 -6.34 3.41 3.50
N TYR A 70 -7.40 4.22 3.47
CA TYR A 70 -8.16 4.49 2.24
C TYR A 70 -7.23 4.90 1.08
N GLY A 71 -7.34 4.21 -0.05
CA GLY A 71 -6.48 4.41 -1.23
C GLY A 71 -5.07 3.80 -1.10
N GLY A 72 -4.80 3.05 -0.03
CA GLY A 72 -3.56 2.31 0.17
C GLY A 72 -3.46 1.07 -0.72
N THR A 73 -2.31 0.40 -0.66
CA THR A 73 -1.96 -0.74 -1.51
C THR A 73 -2.14 -2.10 -0.84
N SER A 74 -2.72 -2.16 0.37
CA SER A 74 -3.09 -3.44 0.99
C SER A 74 -4.14 -4.15 0.13
N PRO A 75 -4.20 -5.50 0.16
CA PRO A 75 -5.27 -6.25 -0.50
C PRO A 75 -6.67 -5.76 -0.08
N ALA A 76 -6.89 -5.53 1.21
CA ALA A 76 -8.16 -5.03 1.74
C ALA A 76 -8.52 -3.64 1.18
N SER A 77 -7.56 -2.72 1.09
CA SER A 77 -7.77 -1.41 0.47
C SER A 77 -8.02 -1.52 -1.04
N THR A 78 -7.31 -2.40 -1.75
CA THR A 78 -7.53 -2.60 -3.19
C THR A 78 -8.87 -3.28 -3.50
N ASP A 79 -9.37 -4.15 -2.62
CA ASP A 79 -10.68 -4.77 -2.76
C ASP A 79 -11.82 -3.74 -2.65
N VAL A 80 -11.68 -2.79 -1.72
CA VAL A 80 -12.60 -1.64 -1.62
C VAL A 80 -12.58 -0.82 -2.90
N GLN A 81 -11.40 -0.50 -3.43
CA GLN A 81 -11.25 0.28 -4.66
C GLN A 81 -11.84 -0.47 -5.86
N LEU A 82 -11.65 -1.79 -5.94
CA LEU A 82 -12.23 -2.63 -6.99
C LEU A 82 -13.76 -2.60 -6.95
N ALA A 83 -14.35 -2.78 -5.77
CA ALA A 83 -15.80 -2.75 -5.61
C ALA A 83 -16.40 -1.40 -6.01
N LEU A 84 -15.79 -0.29 -5.57
CA LEU A 84 -16.22 1.06 -5.92
C LEU A 84 -16.08 1.33 -7.42
N SER A 85 -14.98 0.88 -8.04
CA SER A 85 -14.73 1.06 -9.47
C SER A 85 -15.73 0.29 -10.32
N LEU A 86 -16.08 -0.94 -9.92
CA LEU A 86 -17.11 -1.73 -10.58
C LEU A 86 -18.47 -1.05 -10.48
N GLN A 87 -18.83 -0.51 -9.32
CA GLN A 87 -20.08 0.23 -9.15
C GLN A 87 -20.14 1.46 -10.07
N ASP A 88 -19.09 2.28 -10.11
CA ASP A 88 -19.01 3.46 -10.98
C ASP A 88 -19.10 3.07 -12.47
N LEU A 89 -18.47 1.97 -12.88
CA LEU A 89 -18.60 1.45 -14.24
C LEU A 89 -20.05 1.05 -14.59
N PHE A 90 -20.75 0.36 -13.68
CA PHE A 90 -22.16 -0.01 -13.90
C PHE A 90 -23.08 1.21 -13.96
N ASP A 91 -22.86 2.20 -13.10
CA ASP A 91 -23.66 3.43 -13.08
C ASP A 91 -23.47 4.21 -14.39
N ARG A 92 -22.23 4.30 -14.88
CA ARG A 92 -21.91 4.93 -16.17
C ARG A 92 -22.52 4.17 -17.34
N GLU A 93 -22.42 2.84 -17.37
CA GLU A 93 -23.01 2.01 -18.42
C GLU A 93 -24.54 2.20 -18.46
N THR A 94 -25.18 2.20 -17.29
CA THR A 94 -26.62 2.42 -17.18
C THR A 94 -27.02 3.79 -17.73
N ALA A 95 -26.27 4.84 -17.39
CA ALA A 95 -26.54 6.19 -17.89
C ALA A 95 -26.37 6.30 -19.41
N VAL A 96 -25.39 5.62 -20.00
CA VAL A 96 -25.20 5.56 -21.46
C VAL A 96 -26.38 4.85 -22.12
N ARG A 97 -26.75 3.65 -21.64
CA ARG A 97 -27.88 2.88 -22.19
C ARG A 97 -29.20 3.66 -22.14
N GLN A 98 -29.47 4.39 -21.06
CA GLN A 98 -30.67 5.22 -20.94
C GLN A 98 -30.71 6.34 -21.99
N LYS A 99 -29.56 6.98 -22.26
CA LYS A 99 -29.46 7.99 -23.33
C LYS A 99 -29.66 7.37 -24.71
N ASP A 100 -29.05 6.22 -24.97
CA ASP A 100 -29.21 5.53 -26.25
C ASP A 100 -30.67 5.16 -26.50
N MET A 101 -31.38 4.64 -25.49
CA MET A 101 -32.82 4.37 -25.58
C MET A 101 -33.63 5.64 -25.87
N LEU A 102 -33.31 6.75 -25.19
CA LEU A 102 -33.98 8.03 -25.45
C LEU A 102 -33.79 8.48 -26.91
N PHE A 103 -32.56 8.40 -27.42
CA PHE A 103 -32.25 8.76 -28.80
C PHE A 103 -33.00 7.88 -29.80
N GLN A 104 -33.03 6.56 -29.59
CA GLN A 104 -33.77 5.63 -30.45
C GLN A 104 -35.27 5.93 -30.44
N ASN A 105 -35.86 6.13 -29.26
CA ASN A 105 -37.27 6.50 -29.14
C ASN A 105 -37.59 7.82 -29.87
N CYS A 106 -36.72 8.82 -29.77
CA CYS A 106 -36.89 10.08 -30.51
C CYS A 106 -36.83 9.86 -32.02
N TRP A 107 -35.92 9.01 -32.50
CA TRP A 107 -35.78 8.68 -33.91
C TRP A 107 -36.98 7.90 -34.45
N ASP A 108 -37.46 6.90 -33.72
CA ASP A 108 -38.64 6.12 -34.07
C ASP A 108 -39.89 6.99 -34.20
N VAL A 109 -40.04 8.00 -33.32
CA VAL A 109 -41.15 8.97 -33.39
C VAL A 109 -41.04 9.90 -34.61
N LEU A 110 -39.83 10.27 -35.02
CA LEU A 110 -39.60 11.15 -36.17
C LEU A 110 -39.74 10.43 -37.52
N LEU A 111 -39.37 9.16 -37.59
CA LEU A 111 -39.41 8.38 -38.83
C LEU A 111 -40.75 7.69 -39.10
N ASN A 112 -41.56 7.43 -38.06
CA ASN A 112 -42.86 6.77 -38.18
C ASN A 112 -44.07 7.74 -38.13
N GLN A 113 -43.83 9.04 -38.30
CA GLN A 113 -44.84 10.07 -38.62
C GLN A 113 -44.85 10.37 -40.12
#